data_AF-A0A4P1RYI7-F1
#
_entry.id   AF-A0A4P1RYI7-F1
#
_cell.length_a   1.000
_cell.length_b   1.000
_cell.length_c   1.000
_cell.angle_alpha   90.00
_cell.angle_beta   90.00
_cell.angle_gamma   90.00
#
_symmetry.space_group_name_H-M   'P 1'
#
loop_
_entity.id
_entity.type
_entity.pdbx_description
1 polymer ?
#
loop_
_entity_poly.entity_id
_entity_poly.type
_entity_poly.pdbx_seq_one_letter_code
_entity_poly.pdbx_strand_id
1 'polypeptide(L)'
;MNHQEILENIPLYVAGELSPSEQAEMDTHLKNCESCRMELEEFRKMEGMLEQLRLPDPPDELWDGYWSGIYNRMERKLGWILFSFGAIVLLFFGFSRLVEGVLSDPTVPPLIKWGILCVGGGLAILLVSVIREQLFYRKNERYREVQR
;
A
#
# COMPACT_ATOMS: atom_id res chain seq x y z
N MET A 1 33.70 -24.99 -22.96
CA MET A 1 32.92 -24.07 -23.82
C MET A 1 33.56 -23.80 -25.20
N ASN A 2 32.73 -23.74 -26.24
CA ASN A 2 33.09 -23.28 -27.59
C ASN A 2 32.98 -21.75 -27.71
N HIS A 3 33.57 -21.15 -28.76
CA HIS A 3 33.55 -19.69 -28.95
C HIS A 3 32.15 -19.07 -28.89
N GLN A 4 31.14 -19.73 -29.47
CA GLN A 4 29.77 -19.20 -29.50
C GLN A 4 29.14 -19.13 -28.10
N GLU A 5 29.33 -20.17 -27.27
CA GLU A 5 28.84 -20.20 -25.89
C GLU A 5 29.54 -19.13 -25.03
N ILE A 6 30.81 -18.82 -25.33
CA ILE A 6 31.53 -17.75 -24.66
C ILE A 6 30.90 -16.39 -24.98
N LEU A 7 30.57 -16.13 -26.25
CA LEU A 7 29.95 -14.86 -26.63
C LEU A 7 28.57 -14.66 -25.98
N GLU A 8 27.76 -15.72 -25.94
CA GLU A 8 26.44 -15.70 -25.32
C GLU A 8 26.49 -15.44 -23.81
N ASN A 9 27.54 -15.92 -23.14
CA ASN A 9 27.69 -15.81 -21.68
C ASN A 9 28.50 -14.58 -21.23
N ILE A 10 28.99 -13.72 -22.13
CA ILE A 10 29.69 -12.47 -21.77
C ILE A 10 28.85 -11.60 -20.81
N PRO A 11 27.55 -11.32 -21.07
CA PRO A 11 26.75 -10.48 -20.19
C PRO A 11 26.62 -11.06 -18.77
N LEU A 12 26.37 -12.38 -18.67
CA LEU A 12 26.25 -13.09 -17.40
C LEU A 12 27.58 -13.14 -16.64
N TYR A 13 28.70 -13.28 -17.38
CA TYR A 13 30.04 -13.25 -16.80
C TYR A 13 30.36 -11.87 -16.20
N VAL A 14 30.00 -10.78 -16.88
CA VAL A 14 30.21 -9.41 -16.39
C VAL A 14 29.29 -9.08 -15.22
N ALA A 15 28.04 -9.53 -15.26
CA ALA A 15 27.09 -9.40 -14.14
C ALA A 15 27.43 -10.29 -12.93
N GLY A 16 28.34 -11.26 -13.09
CA GLY A 16 28.71 -12.21 -12.03
C GLY A 16 27.63 -13.25 -11.73
N GLU A 17 26.74 -13.53 -12.68
CA GLU A 17 25.59 -14.42 -12.53
C GLU A 17 25.85 -15.87 -12.99
N LEU A 18 27.05 -16.16 -13.50
CA LEU A 18 27.45 -17.51 -13.88
C LEU A 18 27.68 -18.42 -12.66
N SER A 19 27.42 -19.71 -12.82
CA SER A 19 27.79 -20.70 -11.81
C SER A 19 29.33 -20.81 -11.66
N PRO A 20 29.84 -21.28 -10.51
CA PRO A 20 31.29 -21.40 -10.31
C PRO A 20 32.00 -22.28 -11.34
N SER A 21 31.31 -23.30 -11.87
CA SER A 21 31.83 -24.16 -12.95
C SER A 21 31.92 -23.40 -14.27
N GLU A 22 30.87 -22.67 -14.64
CA GLU A 22 30.84 -21.89 -15.89
C GLU A 22 31.87 -20.76 -15.86
N GLN A 23 32.04 -20.10 -14.72
CA GLN A 23 33.03 -19.05 -14.55
C GLN A 23 34.46 -19.57 -14.76
N ALA A 24 34.79 -20.74 -14.23
CA ALA A 24 36.09 -21.38 -14.44
C ALA A 24 36.34 -21.78 -15.90
N GLU A 25 35.31 -22.25 -16.60
CA GLU A 25 35.38 -22.54 -18.04
C GLU A 25 35.61 -21.26 -18.86
N MET A 26 34.89 -20.19 -18.52
CA MET A 26 35.02 -18.86 -19.12
C MET A 26 36.44 -18.33 -18.99
N ASP A 27 36.98 -18.33 -17.77
CA ASP A 27 38.33 -17.85 -17.47
C ASP A 27 39.40 -18.64 -18.21
N THR A 28 39.20 -19.95 -18.33
CA THR A 28 40.11 -20.83 -19.07
C THR A 28 40.11 -20.52 -20.56
N HIS A 29 38.94 -20.23 -21.14
CA HIS A 29 38.83 -19.86 -22.54
C HIS A 29 39.41 -18.47 -22.82
N LEU A 30 39.11 -17.47 -21.99
CA LEU A 30 39.59 -16.10 -22.12
C LEU A 30 41.12 -15.97 -22.00
N LYS A 31 41.78 -16.88 -21.26
CA LYS A 31 43.25 -16.95 -21.23
C LYS A 31 43.84 -17.35 -22.59
N ASN A 32 43.17 -18.23 -23.32
CA ASN A 32 43.68 -18.87 -24.52
C ASN A 32 43.15 -18.26 -25.83
N CYS A 33 42.06 -17.50 -25.78
CA CYS A 33 41.41 -16.91 -26.95
C CYS A 33 41.50 -15.38 -26.93
N GLU A 34 42.16 -14.81 -27.94
CA GLU A 34 42.26 -13.36 -28.09
C GLU A 34 40.96 -12.71 -28.59
N SER A 35 40.26 -13.34 -29.55
CA SER A 35 39.02 -12.78 -30.10
C SER A 35 37.93 -12.61 -29.04
N CYS A 36 37.72 -13.61 -28.17
CA CYS A 36 36.75 -13.52 -27.09
C CYS A 36 37.14 -12.49 -26.02
N ARG A 37 38.44 -12.20 -25.82
CA ARG A 37 38.87 -11.10 -24.94
C ARG A 37 38.50 -9.74 -25.50
N MET A 38 38.68 -9.52 -26.81
CA MET A 38 38.31 -8.26 -27.44
C MET A 38 36.81 -8.00 -27.31
N GLU A 39 35.98 -9.01 -27.56
CA GLU A 39 34.52 -8.93 -27.41
C GLU A 39 34.09 -8.58 -25.98
N LEU A 40 34.74 -9.20 -24.97
CA LEU A 40 34.50 -8.87 -23.57
C LEU A 40 34.88 -7.41 -23.24
N GLU A 41 35.98 -6.91 -23.80
CA GLU A 41 36.41 -5.51 -23.62
C GLU A 41 35.43 -4.53 -24.29
N GLU A 42 34.95 -4.83 -25.49
CA GLU A 42 33.94 -4.03 -26.17
C GLU A 42 32.63 -3.96 -25.37
N PHE A 43 32.18 -5.10 -24.83
CA PHE A 43 30.99 -5.16 -23.98
C PHE A 43 31.15 -4.28 -22.72
N ARG A 44 32.27 -4.39 -22.00
CA ARG A 44 32.56 -3.56 -20.81
C ARG A 44 32.60 -2.07 -21.13
N LYS A 45 33.13 -1.70 -22.30
CA LYS A 45 33.15 -0.31 -22.75
C LYS A 45 31.73 0.24 -22.97
N MET A 46 30.83 -0.57 -23.52
CA MET A 46 29.42 -0.20 -23.69
C MET A 46 28.73 -0.01 -22.35
N GLU A 47 28.90 -0.93 -21.39
CA GLU A 47 28.35 -0.78 -20.04
C GLU A 47 28.84 0.48 -19.34
N GLY A 48 30.13 0.80 -19.43
CA GLY A 48 30.68 2.02 -18.84
C GLY A 48 30.10 3.31 -19.42
N MET A 49 29.64 3.31 -20.68
CA MET A 49 28.90 4.44 -21.26
C MET A 49 27.46 4.52 -20.74
N LEU A 50 26.80 3.37 -20.56
CA LEU A 50 25.44 3.31 -20.02
C LEU A 50 25.39 3.70 -18.54
N GLU A 51 26.43 3.38 -17.76
CA GLU A 51 26.54 3.75 -16.36
C GLU A 51 26.60 5.28 -16.17
N GLN A 52 27.21 6.00 -17.12
CA GLN A 52 27.22 7.47 -17.13
C GLN A 52 25.85 8.09 -17.43
N LEU A 53 24.95 7.34 -18.05
CA LEU A 53 23.56 7.73 -18.31
C LEU A 53 22.61 7.32 -17.18
N ARG A 54 23.08 6.52 -16.22
CA ARG A 54 22.24 6.03 -15.13
C ARG A 54 21.84 7.21 -14.25
N LEU A 55 20.54 7.50 -14.26
CA LEU A 55 19.96 8.48 -13.36
C LEU A 55 20.21 8.01 -11.91
N PRO A 56 20.53 8.92 -10.99
CA PRO A 56 20.67 8.54 -9.59
C PRO A 56 19.37 7.91 -9.11
N ASP A 57 19.49 6.79 -8.40
CA ASP A 57 18.35 6.15 -7.75
C ASP A 57 17.68 7.19 -6.83
N PRO A 58 16.33 7.26 -6.83
CA PRO A 58 15.63 8.24 -6.02
C PRO A 58 15.98 8.02 -4.53
N PRO A 59 16.29 9.08 -3.77
CA PRO A 59 16.67 8.95 -2.36
C PRO A 59 15.56 8.30 -1.54
N ASP A 60 15.94 7.43 -0.61
CA ASP A 60 15.03 6.65 0.25
C ASP A 60 14.01 7.53 1.01
N GLU A 61 14.38 8.78 1.31
CA GLU A 61 13.52 9.78 1.95
C GLU A 61 12.25 10.10 1.13
N LEU A 62 12.32 10.04 -0.21
CA LEU A 62 11.14 10.20 -1.07
C LEU A 62 10.22 8.99 -1.00
N TRP A 63 10.79 7.80 -0.76
CA TRP A 63 10.02 6.57 -0.63
C TRP A 63 9.21 6.56 0.66
N ASP A 64 9.81 6.99 1.77
CA ASP A 64 9.14 7.07 3.07
C ASP A 64 7.97 8.07 3.08
N GLY A 65 8.15 9.22 2.41
CA GLY A 65 7.09 10.23 2.27
C GLY A 65 5.89 9.75 1.45
N TYR A 66 6.15 8.99 0.37
CA TYR A 66 5.10 8.46 -0.50
C TYR A 66 4.24 7.40 0.20
N TRP A 67 4.87 6.43 0.88
CA TRP A 67 4.15 5.36 1.58
C TRP A 67 3.42 5.86 2.82
N SER A 68 4.06 6.69 3.65
CA SER A 68 3.45 7.18 4.90
C SER A 68 2.25 8.10 4.67
N GLY A 69 2.25 8.90 3.59
CA GLY A 69 1.17 9.81 3.25
C GLY A 69 -0.09 9.11 2.73
N ILE A 70 0.07 8.04 1.95
CA ILE A 70 -1.03 7.32 1.30
C ILE A 70 -1.68 6.34 2.28
N TYR A 71 -0.90 5.53 2.99
CA TYR A 71 -1.42 4.47 3.87
C TYR A 71 -2.21 5.06 5.06
N ASN A 72 -1.63 6.05 5.73
CA ASN A 72 -2.18 6.61 6.97
C ASN A 72 -3.45 7.45 6.74
N ARG A 73 -3.70 7.90 5.49
CA ARG A 73 -4.90 8.68 5.10
C ARG A 73 -6.06 7.77 4.71
N MET A 74 -5.79 6.60 4.13
CA MET A 74 -6.82 5.67 3.66
C MET A 74 -7.36 4.81 4.80
N GLU A 75 -6.49 4.26 5.65
CA GLU A 75 -6.92 3.41 6.78
C GLU A 75 -7.93 4.12 7.69
N ARG A 76 -7.67 5.39 7.99
CA ARG A 76 -8.55 6.15 8.89
C ARG A 76 -9.92 6.42 8.25
N LYS A 77 -9.96 6.76 6.96
CA LYS A 77 -11.24 7.02 6.26
C LYS A 77 -12.05 5.73 6.10
N LEU A 78 -11.40 4.63 5.69
CA LEU A 78 -12.02 3.32 5.54
C LEU A 78 -12.51 2.77 6.88
N GLY A 79 -11.72 2.92 7.95
CA GLY A 79 -12.10 2.52 9.30
C GLY A 79 -13.38 3.22 9.78
N TRP A 80 -13.53 4.52 9.55
CA TRP A 80 -14.75 5.24 9.92
C TRP A 80 -15.97 4.88 9.07
N ILE A 81 -15.78 4.60 7.77
CA ILE A 81 -16.87 4.15 6.90
C ILE A 81 -17.38 2.79 7.37
N LEU A 82 -16.47 1.83 7.59
CA LEU A 82 -16.80 0.49 8.08
C LEU A 82 -17.42 0.52 9.48
N PHE A 83 -16.90 1.33 10.40
CA PHE A 83 -17.46 1.49 11.74
C PHE A 83 -18.88 2.07 11.71
N SER A 84 -19.10 3.13 10.94
CA SER A 84 -20.43 3.75 10.80
C SER A 84 -21.43 2.78 10.18
N PHE A 85 -21.01 2.06 9.14
CA PHE A 85 -21.85 1.07 8.48
C PHE A 85 -22.19 -0.10 9.42
N GLY A 86 -21.20 -0.63 10.16
CA GLY A 86 -21.41 -1.67 11.15
C GLY A 86 -22.34 -1.23 12.29
N ALA A 87 -22.18 0.00 12.78
CA ALA A 87 -23.08 0.57 13.78
C ALA A 87 -24.53 0.66 13.28
N ILE A 88 -24.74 1.11 12.03
CA ILE A 88 -26.08 1.17 11.41
C ILE A 88 -26.70 -0.22 11.34
N VAL A 89 -25.96 -1.23 10.88
CA VAL A 89 -26.46 -2.61 10.76
C VAL A 89 -26.79 -3.20 12.14
N LEU A 90 -25.92 -3.02 13.14
CA LEU A 90 -26.15 -3.49 14.50
C LEU A 90 -27.36 -2.83 15.16
N LEU A 91 -27.54 -1.53 14.95
CA LEU A 91 -28.70 -0.80 15.45
C LEU A 91 -29.98 -1.26 14.76
N PHE A 92 -29.96 -1.43 13.44
CA PHE A 92 -31.11 -1.92 12.69
C PHE A 92 -31.52 -3.33 13.14
N PHE A 93 -30.55 -4.23 13.33
CA PHE A 93 -30.79 -5.59 13.80
C PHE A 93 -31.22 -5.66 15.28
N GLY A 94 -30.57 -4.87 16.15
CA GLY A 94 -30.98 -4.74 17.55
C GLY A 94 -32.38 -4.15 17.67
N PHE A 95 -32.70 -3.20 16.80
CA PHE A 95 -34.01 -2.59 16.70
C PHE A 95 -35.08 -3.59 16.26
N SER A 96 -34.85 -4.40 15.22
CA SER A 96 -35.81 -5.43 14.80
C SER A 96 -36.10 -6.44 15.90
N ARG A 97 -35.08 -6.82 16.70
CA ARG A 97 -35.25 -7.71 17.86
C ARG A 97 -36.04 -7.09 19.02
N LEU A 98 -35.81 -5.80 19.30
CA LEU A 98 -36.59 -5.06 20.29
C LEU A 98 -38.06 -4.93 19.87
N VAL A 99 -38.29 -4.69 18.58
CA VAL A 99 -39.62 -4.61 17.97
C VAL A 99 -40.36 -5.93 18.12
N GLU A 100 -39.74 -7.08 17.84
CA GLU A 100 -40.35 -8.39 18.07
C GLU A 100 -40.77 -8.59 19.54
N GLY A 101 -39.90 -8.26 20.50
CA GLY A 101 -40.19 -8.41 21.94
C GLY A 101 -41.29 -7.45 22.45
N VAL A 102 -41.39 -6.24 21.90
CA VAL A 102 -42.39 -5.23 22.28
C VAL A 102 -43.70 -5.37 21.47
N LEU A 103 -43.69 -6.02 20.30
CA LEU A 103 -44.91 -6.33 19.54
C LEU A 103 -45.67 -7.54 20.06
N SER A 104 -45.01 -8.45 20.80
CA SER A 104 -45.71 -9.56 21.47
C SER A 104 -46.59 -9.12 22.65
N ASP A 105 -46.42 -7.89 23.16
CA ASP A 105 -47.27 -7.33 24.21
C ASP A 105 -48.38 -6.42 23.60
N PRO A 106 -49.67 -6.82 23.67
CA PRO A 106 -50.79 -6.10 23.04
C PRO A 106 -51.15 -4.76 23.70
N THR A 107 -50.58 -4.48 24.88
CA THR A 107 -50.99 -3.38 25.76
C THR A 107 -50.26 -2.06 25.50
N VAL A 108 -49.18 -2.07 24.70
CA VAL A 108 -48.35 -0.89 24.49
C VAL A 108 -48.85 -0.09 23.28
N PRO A 109 -49.21 1.21 23.44
CA PRO A 109 -49.66 2.05 22.35
C PRO A 109 -48.64 2.14 21.21
N PRO A 110 -49.07 2.07 19.94
CA PRO A 110 -48.16 2.08 18.79
C PRO A 110 -47.30 3.35 18.72
N LEU A 111 -47.80 4.48 19.23
CA LEU A 111 -47.07 5.75 19.26
C LEU A 111 -45.78 5.69 20.10
N ILE A 112 -45.79 4.98 21.24
CA ILE A 112 -44.61 4.83 22.10
C ILE A 112 -43.55 3.95 21.41
N LYS A 113 -43.98 2.96 20.64
CA LYS A 113 -43.10 2.08 19.85
C LYS A 113 -42.33 2.88 18.80
N TRP A 114 -43.01 3.76 18.08
CA TRP A 114 -42.38 4.67 17.10
C TRP A 114 -41.53 5.76 17.76
N GLY A 115 -41.94 6.27 18.93
CA GLY A 115 -41.17 7.25 19.68
C GLY A 115 -39.80 6.74 20.11
N ILE A 116 -39.74 5.52 20.67
CA ILE A 116 -38.48 4.90 21.10
C ILE A 116 -37.57 4.61 19.88
N LEU A 117 -38.16 4.20 18.75
CA LEU A 117 -37.45 4.00 17.48
C LEU A 117 -36.75 5.28 17.01
N CYS A 118 -37.52 6.37 16.87
CA CYS A 118 -37.00 7.63 16.35
C CYS A 118 -35.95 8.25 17.29
N VAL A 119 -36.15 8.15 18.60
CA VAL A 119 -35.20 8.66 19.59
C VAL A 119 -33.92 7.84 19.61
N GLY A 120 -34.01 6.50 19.64
CA GLY A 120 -32.84 5.63 19.67
C GLY A 120 -32.00 5.71 18.39
N GLY A 121 -32.66 5.66 17.22
CA GLY A 121 -31.99 5.82 15.93
C GLY A 121 -31.38 7.22 15.78
N GLY A 122 -32.12 8.26 16.16
CA GLY A 122 -31.65 9.65 16.11
C GLY A 122 -30.43 9.90 16.99
N LEU A 123 -30.43 9.38 18.23
CA LEU A 123 -29.28 9.49 19.15
C LEU A 123 -28.04 8.81 18.60
N ALA A 124 -28.19 7.63 18.01
CA ALA A 124 -27.06 6.92 17.45
C ALA A 124 -26.48 7.62 16.21
N ILE A 125 -27.34 8.14 15.32
CA ILE A 125 -26.92 8.93 14.17
C ILE A 125 -26.20 10.20 14.63
N LEU A 126 -26.73 10.89 15.65
CA LEU A 126 -26.10 12.07 16.24
C LEU A 126 -24.75 11.74 16.88
N LEU A 127 -24.64 10.65 17.62
CA LEU A 127 -23.36 10.22 18.22
C LEU A 127 -22.32 9.92 17.14
N VAL A 128 -22.68 9.17 16.09
CA VAL A 128 -21.78 8.92 14.97
C VAL A 128 -21.39 10.22 14.26
N SER A 129 -22.33 11.14 14.05
CA SER A 129 -22.07 12.43 13.41
C SER A 129 -21.16 13.33 14.24
N VAL A 130 -21.41 13.43 15.55
CA VAL A 130 -20.62 14.27 16.47
C VAL A 130 -19.21 13.71 16.63
N ILE A 131 -19.06 12.38 16.75
CA ILE A 131 -17.75 11.74 16.81
C ILE A 131 -16.96 12.01 15.52
N ARG A 132 -17.61 11.92 14.36
CA ARG A 132 -17.00 12.27 13.07
C ARG A 132 -16.57 13.73 13.03
N GLU A 133 -17.43 14.65 13.46
CA GLU A 133 -17.18 16.10 13.41
C GLU A 133 -16.07 16.53 14.37
N GLN A 134 -16.13 16.10 15.64
CA GLN A 134 -15.14 16.43 16.67
C GLN A 134 -13.73 15.95 16.30
N LEU A 135 -13.60 14.77 15.70
CA LEU A 135 -12.30 14.22 15.30
C LEU A 135 -11.75 14.87 14.03
N PHE A 136 -12.62 15.32 13.12
CA PHE A 136 -12.23 16.08 11.93
C PHE A 136 -11.74 17.49 12.33
N TYR A 137 -12.47 18.18 13.20
CA TYR A 137 -12.12 19.53 13.64
C TYR A 137 -10.84 19.59 14.47
N ARG A 138 -10.61 18.64 15.39
CA ARG A 138 -9.37 18.59 16.20
C ARG A 138 -8.09 18.45 15.37
N LYS A 139 -8.16 17.93 14.14
CA LYS A 139 -7.01 17.87 13.22
C LYS A 139 -6.81 19.14 12.41
N ASN A 140 -7.86 19.94 12.20
CA ASN A 140 -7.79 21.11 11.31
C ASN A 140 -7.46 22.42 12.05
N GLU A 141 -7.54 22.46 13.39
CA GLU A 141 -7.07 23.61 14.18
C GLU A 141 -5.54 23.75 14.18
N ARG A 142 -4.78 22.67 14.02
CA ARG A 142 -3.29 22.71 14.00
C ARG A 142 -2.70 23.44 12.78
N TYR A 143 -3.49 23.77 11.77
CA TYR A 143 -3.06 24.55 10.60
C TYR A 143 -3.56 26.00 10.61
N ARG A 144 -4.23 26.46 11.68
CA ARG A 144 -4.75 27.84 11.77
C ARG A 144 -3.77 28.84 12.37
N GLU A 145 -2.61 28.40 12.87
CA GLU A 145 -1.61 29.29 13.51
C GLU A 145 -0.47 29.74 12.58
N VAL A 146 -0.49 29.39 11.29
CA VAL A 146 0.46 29.97 10.31
C VAL A 146 -0.29 30.92 9.38
N GLN A 147 -0.65 32.09 9.89
CA GLN A 147 -0.99 33.24 9.05
C GLN A 147 0.12 34.29 9.14
N ARG A 148 0.87 34.34 8.02
CA ARG A 148 1.69 35.41 7.43
C ARG A 148 2.73 36.14 8.27
#